data_AF-A0A8R7VHB6-F1
#
_entry.id   AF-A0A8R7VHB6-F1
#
_cell.length_a   1.000
_cell.length_b   1.000
_cell.length_c   1.000
_cell.angle_alpha   90.00
_cell.angle_beta   90.00
_cell.angle_gamma   90.00
#
_symmetry.space_group_name_H-M   'P 1'
#
loop_
_entity.id
_entity.type
_entity.pdbx_description
1 polymer ?
#
loop_
_entity_poly.entity_id
_entity_poly.type
_entity_poly.pdbx_seq_one_letter_code
_entity_poly.pdbx_strand_id
1 'polypeptide(L)'
;KPQSSHASTEHDLASIALNIATNTAKHNVEVISDLSKNNQSTPEGFAIAICLKAYTEATSALEIFADLYFERGLYPSTLNVVSFAMGASDTCKEAFKWIKKKS
;
A
#
# COMPACT_ATOMS: atom_id res chain seq x y z
N LYS A 1 -19.65 -10.99 -13.65
CA LYS A 1 -18.60 -10.91 -14.70
C LYS A 1 -17.38 -10.22 -14.11
N PRO A 2 -16.13 -10.56 -14.51
CA PRO A 2 -14.96 -9.83 -14.04
C PRO A 2 -15.02 -8.38 -14.51
N GLN A 3 -14.60 -7.43 -13.66
CA GLN A 3 -14.65 -6.00 -13.98
C GLN A 3 -13.83 -5.65 -15.24
N SER A 4 -12.75 -6.41 -15.51
CA SER A 4 -11.95 -6.27 -16.73
C SER A 4 -12.73 -6.46 -18.03
N SER A 5 -13.84 -7.23 -18.02
CA SER A 5 -14.68 -7.43 -19.21
C SER A 5 -15.60 -6.24 -19.53
N HIS A 6 -15.59 -5.21 -18.70
CA HIS A 6 -16.35 -3.97 -18.86
C HIS A 6 -15.46 -2.75 -19.11
N ALA A 7 -14.14 -2.89 -18.97
CA ALA A 7 -13.20 -1.83 -19.30
C ALA A 7 -13.14 -1.64 -20.81
N SER A 8 -13.45 -0.45 -21.28
CA SER A 8 -13.45 -0.08 -22.70
C SER A 8 -12.29 0.86 -23.05
N THR A 9 -11.60 1.37 -22.04
CA THR A 9 -10.47 2.30 -22.17
C THR A 9 -9.31 1.93 -21.24
N GLU A 10 -8.11 2.44 -21.53
CA GLU A 10 -6.96 2.36 -20.61
C GLU A 10 -7.26 3.02 -19.26
N HIS A 11 -8.10 4.07 -19.27
CA HIS A 11 -8.57 4.75 -18.07
C HIS A 11 -9.40 3.80 -17.18
N ASP A 12 -10.34 3.04 -17.75
CA ASP A 12 -11.13 2.06 -16.99
C ASP A 12 -10.24 0.97 -16.38
N LEU A 13 -9.25 0.48 -17.13
CA LEU A 13 -8.29 -0.52 -16.64
C LEU A 13 -7.45 0.04 -15.49
N ALA A 14 -6.95 1.27 -15.61
CA ALA A 14 -6.16 1.92 -14.58
C ALA A 14 -7.00 2.23 -13.32
N SER A 15 -8.26 2.63 -13.46
CA SER A 15 -9.19 2.80 -12.34
C SER A 15 -9.41 1.49 -11.58
N ILE A 16 -9.67 0.38 -12.30
CA ILE A 16 -9.81 -0.95 -11.70
C ILE A 16 -8.52 -1.36 -10.98
N ALA A 17 -7.36 -1.15 -11.59
CA ALA A 17 -6.06 -1.48 -11.00
C ALA A 17 -5.79 -0.65 -9.73
N LEU A 18 -6.10 0.64 -9.74
CA LEU A 18 -5.98 1.51 -8.57
C LEU A 18 -6.87 1.02 -7.42
N ASN A 19 -8.12 0.68 -7.71
CA ASN A 19 -9.04 0.13 -6.70
C ASN A 19 -8.53 -1.19 -6.11
N ILE A 20 -8.00 -2.10 -6.94
CA ILE A 20 -7.40 -3.35 -6.46
C ILE A 20 -6.19 -3.06 -5.55
N ALA A 21 -5.31 -2.15 -5.95
CA ALA A 21 -4.13 -1.77 -5.17
C ALA A 21 -4.54 -1.18 -3.81
N THR A 22 -5.51 -0.27 -3.79
CA THR A 22 -6.08 0.33 -2.59
C THR A 22 -6.65 -0.72 -1.63
N ASN A 23 -7.51 -1.61 -2.13
CA ASN A 23 -8.12 -2.66 -1.30
C ASN A 23 -7.08 -3.64 -0.75
N THR A 24 -6.05 -3.95 -1.54
CA THR A 24 -4.93 -4.78 -1.10
C THR A 24 -4.12 -4.09 0.01
N ALA A 25 -3.84 -2.79 -0.14
CA ALA A 25 -3.14 -2.02 0.88
C ALA A 25 -3.92 -1.96 2.20
N LYS A 26 -5.24 -1.73 2.14
CA LYS A 26 -6.14 -1.79 3.30
C LYS A 26 -6.12 -3.14 4.00
N HIS A 27 -6.27 -4.21 3.23
CA HIS A 27 -6.22 -5.56 3.78
C HIS A 27 -4.89 -5.82 4.49
N ASN A 28 -3.77 -5.35 3.94
CA ASN A 28 -2.48 -5.47 4.59
C ASN A 28 -2.40 -4.64 5.88
N VAL A 29 -2.99 -3.44 5.93
CA VAL A 29 -3.08 -2.66 7.18
C VAL A 29 -3.80 -3.45 8.27
N GLU A 30 -4.93 -4.09 7.95
CA GLU A 30 -5.69 -4.90 8.90
C GLU A 30 -4.86 -6.08 9.42
N VAL A 31 -4.27 -6.86 8.51
CA VAL A 31 -3.43 -8.02 8.85
C VAL A 31 -2.22 -7.61 9.70
N ILE A 32 -1.53 -6.54 9.31
CA ILE A 32 -0.34 -6.07 10.03
C ILE A 32 -0.74 -5.48 11.40
N SER A 33 -1.88 -4.81 11.49
CA SER A 33 -2.42 -4.30 12.77
C SER A 33 -2.67 -5.44 13.75
N ASP A 34 -3.26 -6.54 13.29
CA ASP A 34 -3.49 -7.71 14.12
C ASP A 34 -2.18 -8.42 14.52
N LEU A 35 -1.22 -8.51 13.60
CA LEU A 35 0.13 -9.00 13.93
C LEU A 35 0.82 -8.11 14.98
N SER A 36 0.65 -6.79 14.88
CA SER A 36 1.25 -5.81 15.80
C SER A 36 0.75 -6.00 17.22
N LYS A 37 -0.56 -6.23 17.40
CA LYS A 37 -1.17 -6.51 18.71
C LYS A 37 -0.56 -7.74 19.39
N ASN A 38 -0.21 -8.77 18.61
CA ASN A 38 0.33 -10.03 19.13
C ASN A 38 1.85 -10.03 19.39
N ASN A 39 2.58 -9.03 18.87
CA ASN A 39 4.05 -8.99 18.92
C ASN A 39 4.57 -7.76 19.69
N GLN A 40 3.75 -7.17 20.55
CA GLN A 40 4.14 -6.01 21.36
C GLN A 40 5.41 -6.32 22.17
N SER A 41 6.31 -5.34 22.23
CA SER A 41 7.57 -5.42 22.99
C SER A 41 8.57 -6.50 22.55
N THR A 42 8.39 -7.07 21.36
CA THR A 42 9.40 -7.93 20.71
C THR A 42 10.22 -7.14 19.69
N PRO A 43 11.44 -7.58 19.34
CA PRO A 43 12.15 -7.04 18.20
C PRO A 43 11.28 -7.06 16.94
N GLU A 44 10.65 -8.18 16.60
CA GLU A 44 9.74 -8.34 15.46
C GLU A 44 8.60 -7.30 15.48
N GLY A 45 8.07 -6.99 16.67
CA GLY A 45 7.06 -5.96 16.87
C GLY A 45 7.49 -4.58 16.37
N PHE A 46 8.77 -4.22 16.48
CA PHE A 46 9.29 -2.97 15.91
C PHE A 46 9.25 -2.96 14.39
N ALA A 47 9.63 -4.07 13.73
CA ALA A 47 9.53 -4.17 12.27
C ALA A 47 8.07 -4.13 11.82
N ILE A 48 7.18 -4.84 12.53
CA ILE A 48 5.75 -4.85 12.25
C ILE A 48 5.15 -3.44 12.38
N ALA A 49 5.56 -2.65 13.39
CA ALA A 49 5.12 -1.26 13.54
C ALA A 49 5.56 -0.37 12.37
N ILE A 50 6.77 -0.55 11.85
CA ILE A 50 7.24 0.16 10.65
C ILE A 50 6.41 -0.25 9.42
N CYS A 51 6.16 -1.55 9.25
CA CYS A 51 5.29 -2.05 8.17
C CYS A 51 3.89 -1.44 8.26
N LEU A 52 3.30 -1.37 9.46
CA LEU A 52 1.97 -0.83 9.68
C LEU A 52 1.89 0.64 9.26
N LYS A 53 2.88 1.43 9.67
CA LYS A 53 2.99 2.84 9.28
C LYS A 53 3.09 2.97 7.75
N ALA A 54 3.99 2.23 7.12
CA ALA A 54 4.21 2.30 5.67
C ALA A 54 2.95 1.94 4.87
N TYR A 55 2.23 0.88 5.25
CA TYR A 55 0.99 0.48 4.57
C TYR A 55 -0.18 1.45 4.87
N THR A 56 -0.22 2.08 6.04
CA THR A 56 -1.21 3.13 6.36
C THR A 56 -1.00 4.37 5.50
N GLU A 57 0.25 4.80 5.36
CA GLU A 57 0.63 5.92 4.48
C GLU A 57 0.36 5.59 3.01
N ALA A 58 0.71 4.39 2.54
CA ALA A 58 0.41 3.93 1.19
C ALA A 58 -1.09 3.87 0.91
N THR A 59 -1.89 3.40 1.87
CA THR A 59 -3.36 3.37 1.75
C THR A 59 -3.91 4.79 1.58
N SER A 60 -3.50 5.71 2.46
CA SER A 60 -3.91 7.12 2.40
C SER A 60 -3.49 7.77 1.07
N ALA A 61 -2.30 7.43 0.59
CA ALA A 61 -1.78 7.91 -0.68
C ALA A 61 -2.65 7.45 -1.86
N LEU A 62 -2.98 6.16 -1.92
CA LEU A 62 -3.79 5.60 -2.99
C LEU A 62 -5.24 6.10 -2.95
N GLU A 63 -5.86 6.13 -1.78
CA GLU A 63 -7.27 6.53 -1.62
C GLU A 63 -7.52 8.01 -1.87
N ILE A 64 -6.63 8.87 -1.38
CA ILE A 64 -6.89 10.32 -1.35
C ILE A 64 -6.21 10.98 -2.55
N PHE A 65 -4.94 10.70 -2.78
CA PHE A 65 -4.15 11.47 -3.74
C PHE A 65 -4.14 10.81 -5.12
N ALA A 66 -3.90 9.50 -5.21
CA ALA A 66 -3.82 8.83 -6.51
C ALA A 66 -5.17 8.88 -7.22
N ASP A 67 -6.26 8.56 -6.51
CA ASP A 67 -7.62 8.63 -7.02
C ASP A 67 -7.99 10.04 -7.49
N LEU A 68 -7.80 11.05 -6.63
CA LEU A 68 -8.07 12.45 -6.97
C LEU A 68 -7.29 12.94 -8.19
N TYR A 69 -6.01 12.61 -8.31
CA TYR A 69 -5.19 13.00 -9.45
C TYR A 69 -5.59 12.24 -10.72
N PHE A 70 -5.96 10.98 -10.58
CA PHE A 70 -6.35 10.13 -11.70
C PHE A 70 -7.65 10.62 -12.34
N GLU A 71 -8.67 10.91 -11.53
CA GLU A 71 -9.96 11.45 -11.97
C GLU A 71 -9.83 12.84 -12.64
N ARG A 72 -8.75 13.58 -12.33
CA ARG A 72 -8.43 14.87 -12.94
C ARG A 72 -7.53 14.77 -14.17
N GLY A 73 -7.13 13.56 -14.58
CA GLY A 73 -6.20 13.34 -15.68
C GLY A 73 -4.76 13.77 -15.39
N LEU A 74 -4.39 13.95 -14.11
CA LEU A 74 -3.05 14.35 -13.68
C LEU A 74 -2.13 13.13 -13.55
N TYR A 75 -1.95 12.39 -14.65
CA TYR A 75 -1.26 11.10 -14.65
C TYR A 75 0.17 11.10 -14.09
N PRO A 76 1.03 12.12 -14.32
CA PRO A 76 2.35 12.17 -13.69
C PRO A 76 2.26 12.24 -12.16
N SER A 77 1.29 12.98 -11.62
CA SER A 77 1.04 13.06 -10.18
C SER A 77 0.50 11.74 -9.64
N THR A 78 -0.46 11.12 -10.33
CA THR A 78 -0.95 9.76 -9.99
C THR A 78 0.20 8.76 -9.93
N LEU A 79 1.07 8.74 -10.95
CA LEU A 79 2.20 7.82 -11.03
C LEU A 79 3.19 8.01 -9.87
N ASN A 80 3.48 9.25 -9.49
CA ASN A 80 4.35 9.54 -8.35
C ASN A 80 3.76 8.98 -7.03
N VAL A 81 2.45 9.19 -6.82
CA VAL A 81 1.75 8.67 -5.63
C VAL A 81 1.71 7.14 -5.60
N VAL A 82 1.40 6.50 -6.73
CA VAL A 82 1.43 5.03 -6.84
C VAL A 82 2.84 4.49 -6.59
N SER A 83 3.87 5.15 -7.13
CA SER A 83 5.28 4.76 -6.90
C SER A 83 5.67 4.85 -5.43
N PHE A 84 5.22 5.90 -4.73
CA PHE A 84 5.38 5.99 -3.28
C PHE A 84 4.71 4.82 -2.56
N ALA A 85 3.46 4.50 -2.91
CA ALA A 85 2.72 3.39 -2.29
C ALA A 85 3.39 2.02 -2.54
N MET A 86 3.99 1.80 -3.72
CA MET A 86 4.78 0.59 -4.02
C MET A 86 5.97 0.41 -3.07
N GLY A 87 6.55 1.52 -2.57
CA GLY A 87 7.67 1.52 -1.64
C GLY A 87 7.34 0.98 -0.24
N ALA A 88 6.07 0.80 0.12
CA ALA A 88 5.68 0.26 1.42
C ALA A 88 6.17 -1.18 1.64
N SER A 89 6.11 -2.01 0.60
CA SER A 89 6.60 -3.40 0.69
C SER A 89 8.10 -3.44 0.98
N ASP A 90 8.88 -2.59 0.31
CA ASP A 90 10.33 -2.56 0.48
C ASP A 90 10.72 -1.97 1.84
N THR A 91 10.02 -0.94 2.30
CA THR A 91 10.19 -0.39 3.65
C THR A 91 9.96 -1.48 4.71
N CYS A 92 8.92 -2.30 4.54
CA CYS A 92 8.64 -3.41 5.44
C CYS A 92 9.75 -4.49 5.39
N LYS A 93 10.22 -4.88 4.19
CA LYS A 93 11.33 -5.85 4.04
C LYS A 93 12.61 -5.35 4.71
N GLU A 94 12.96 -4.08 4.52
CA GLU A 94 14.16 -3.50 5.11
C GLU A 94 14.07 -3.43 6.64
N ALA A 95 12.90 -3.14 7.19
CA ALA A 95 12.68 -3.18 8.64
C ALA A 95 13.02 -4.56 9.22
N PHE A 96 12.51 -5.64 8.62
CA PHE A 96 12.82 -7.01 9.07
C PHE A 96 14.30 -7.39 8.87
N LYS A 97 14.96 -6.92 7.80
CA LYS A 97 16.40 -7.13 7.61
C LYS A 97 17.23 -6.47 8.71
N TRP A 98 16.84 -5.27 9.13
CA TRP A 98 17.54 -4.51 10.18
C TRP A 98 17.55 -5.23 11.52
N ILE A 99 16.45 -5.90 11.88
CA ILE A 99 16.33 -6.61 13.15
C ILE A 99 17.15 -7.89 13.14
N LYS A 100 17.14 -8.64 12.04
CA LYS A 100 17.98 -9.84 11.88
C LYS A 100 19.49 -9.56 11.96
N LYS A 101 19.92 -8.33 11.65
CA LYS A 101 21.32 -7.91 11.79
C LYS A 101 21.72 -7.55 13.22
N LYS A 102 20.74 -7.32 14.11
CA LYS A 102 20.95 -6.89 15.51
C LYS A 102 20.69 -7.99 16.54
N SER A 103 20.11 -9.12 16.12
CA SER A 103 19.89 -10.32 16.94
C SER A 103 21.02 -11.33 16.76
#